data_AF-A0A6A0HY97-F1
#
_entry.id   AF-A0A6A0HY97-F1
#
_cell.length_a   1.000
_cell.length_b   1.000
_cell.length_c   1.000
_cell.angle_alpha   90.00
_cell.angle_beta   90.00
_cell.angle_gamma   90.00
#
_symmetry.space_group_name_H-M   'P 1'
#
loop_
_entity.id
_entity.type
_entity.pdbx_description
1 polymer ?
#
loop_
_entity_poly.entity_id
_entity_poly.type
_entity_poly.pdbx_seq_one_letter_code
_entity_poly.pdbx_strand_id
1 'polypeptide(L)' 'MIAIRQIQEVKAGAVTVKLPEDFSAKQVEIIILPVEEFPGGSQNLQALLLAAPTLSDDEFQEYEKNREWMNQWNVNDF' A
#
# COMPACT_ATOMS: atom_id res chain seq x y z
N MET A 1 35.48 13.96 -4.06
CA MET A 1 34.53 13.57 -2.99
C MET A 1 33.61 12.53 -3.59
N ILE A 2 33.61 11.29 -3.06
CA ILE A 2 32.70 10.24 -3.51
C ILE A 2 31.58 10.15 -2.48
N ALA A 3 30.35 10.39 -2.92
CA ALA A 3 29.16 10.28 -2.07
C ALA A 3 28.43 8.98 -2.41
N ILE A 4 28.25 8.12 -1.40
CA ILE A 4 27.48 6.88 -1.54
C ILE A 4 26.07 7.18 -1.02
N ARG A 5 25.05 7.08 -1.90
CA ARG A 5 23.64 7.13 -1.49
C ARG A 5 23.12 5.72 -1.33
N GLN A 6 22.73 5.37 -0.11
CA GLN A 6 22.11 4.09 0.19
C GLN A 6 20.82 4.32 0.98
N ILE A 7 19.75 3.63 0.61
CA ILE A 7 18.51 3.57 1.39
C ILE A 7 18.69 2.42 2.39
N GLN A 8 18.56 2.71 3.68
CA GLN A 8 18.71 1.74 4.75
C GLN A 8 17.47 1.73 5.63
N GLU A 9 17.03 0.53 6.02
CA GLU A 9 15.99 0.38 7.03
C GLU A 9 16.50 0.85 8.40
N VAL A 10 15.64 1.55 9.14
CA VAL A 10 15.89 1.90 10.54
C VAL A 10 15.39 0.75 11.41
N LYS A 11 16.30 0.06 12.11
CA LYS A 11 15.97 -1.06 13.03
C LYS A 11 16.29 -0.67 14.45
N ALA A 12 15.28 -0.69 15.32
CA ALA A 12 15.41 -0.30 16.74
C ALA A 12 16.06 1.09 16.94
N GLY A 13 15.77 2.05 16.06
CA GLY A 13 16.34 3.40 16.10
C GLY A 13 17.80 3.49 15.63
N ALA A 14 18.38 2.41 15.12
CA ALA A 14 19.74 2.38 14.59
C ALA A 14 19.75 2.19 13.05
N VAL A 15 20.73 2.81 12.40
CA VAL A 15 21.05 2.61 10.98
C VAL A 15 22.43 1.98 10.91
N THR A 16 22.55 0.84 10.22
CA THR A 16 23.84 0.17 9.99
C THR A 16 24.30 0.41 8.56
N VAL A 17 25.46 1.05 8.38
CA VAL A 17 26.07 1.28 7.07
C VAL A 17 27.32 0.41 6.95
N LYS A 18 27.40 -0.41 5.89
CA LYS A 18 28.60 -1.19 5.58
C LYS A 18 29.41 -0.42 4.54
N LEU A 19 30.62 -0.02 4.91
CA LEU A 19 31.57 0.58 3.98
C LEU A 19 32.18 -0.52 3.09
N PRO A 20 32.49 -0.24 1.81
CA PRO A 20 33.14 -1.20 0.94
C PRO A 20 34.60 -1.45 1.40
N GLU A 21 35.14 -2.61 1.06
CA GLU A 21 36.46 -3.07 1.54
C GLU A 21 37.63 -2.16 1.10
N ASP A 22 37.44 -1.42 0.02
CA ASP A 22 38.40 -0.48 -0.55
C ASP A 22 38.26 0.95 0.01
N PHE A 23 37.41 1.16 1.02
CA PHE A 23 37.21 2.48 1.62
C PHE A 23 38.40 2.92 2.46
N SER A 24 39.20 3.86 1.94
CA SER A 24 40.50 4.25 2.52
C SER A 24 40.48 5.50 3.42
N ALA A 25 39.34 6.17 3.59
CA ALA A 25 39.28 7.42 4.35
C ALA A 25 39.12 7.20 5.86
N LYS A 26 39.73 8.08 6.67
CA LYS A 26 39.72 8.01 8.14
C LYS A 26 38.49 8.67 8.79
N GLN A 27 37.79 9.51 8.05
CA GLN A 27 36.62 10.25 8.50
C GLN A 27 35.53 10.20 7.44
N VAL A 28 34.28 10.14 7.89
CA VAL A 28 33.10 10.12 7.03
C VAL A 28 32.08 11.13 7.54
N GLU A 29 31.43 11.81 6.61
CA GLU A 29 30.25 12.61 6.87
C GLU A 29 29.02 11.81 6.44
N ILE A 30 28.02 11.73 7.31
CA ILE A 30 26.79 10.98 7.06
C ILE A 30 25.63 11.98 7.03
N ILE A 31 24.89 11.98 5.92
CA ILE A 31 23.66 12.76 5.76
C ILE A 31 22.48 11.79 5.85
N ILE A 32 21.64 11.97 6.87
CA ILE A 32 20.43 11.16 7.05
C ILE A 32 19.25 11.98 6.51
N LEU A 33 18.60 11.46 5.48
CA LEU A 33 17.37 12.01 4.94
C LEU A 33 16.25 11.01 5.20
N PRO A 34 15.17 11.41 5.89
CA PRO A 34 14.00 10.55 6.00
C PRO A 34 13.47 10.29 4.59
N VAL A 35 13.36 9.01 4.23
CA VAL A 35 12.62 8.62 3.04
C VAL A 35 11.20 8.39 3.53
N GLU A 36 10.32 9.33 3.23
CA GLU A 36 8.89 9.06 3.33
C GLU A 36 8.61 7.92 2.36
N GLU A 37 8.30 6.73 2.88
CA GLU A 37 7.48 5.81 2.08
C GLU A 37 6.26 6.63 1.71
N PHE A 38 6.03 6.86 0.42
CA PHE A 38 4.70 7.27 -0.01
C PHE A 38 3.78 6.21 0.54
N PRO A 39 2.93 6.50 1.54
CA PRO A 39 1.94 5.53 1.93
C PRO A 39 1.08 5.40 0.69
N GLY A 40 1.13 4.24 0.03
CA GLY A 40 0.27 3.89 -1.11
C GLY A 40 -1.22 3.84 -0.73
N GLY A 41 -1.67 4.64 0.24
CA GLY A 41 -3.04 4.69 0.74
C GLY A 41 -4.02 5.27 -0.25
N SER A 42 -3.57 6.05 -1.24
CA SER A 42 -4.43 6.47 -2.35
C SER A 42 -4.37 5.48 -3.53
N GLN A 43 -3.17 5.08 -3.94
CA GLN A 43 -2.98 4.19 -5.09
C GLN A 43 -3.64 2.80 -4.89
N ASN A 44 -3.67 2.27 -3.67
CA ASN A 44 -4.36 1.01 -3.39
C ASN A 44 -5.88 1.13 -3.56
N LEU A 45 -6.51 2.22 -3.11
CA LEU A 45 -7.96 2.35 -3.25
C LEU A 45 -8.35 2.53 -4.72
N GLN A 46 -7.63 3.35 -5.49
CA GLN A 46 -7.90 3.48 -6.92
C GLN A 46 -7.68 2.18 -7.69
N ALA A 47 -6.61 1.43 -7.38
CA ALA A 47 -6.38 0.12 -7.97
C ALA A 47 -7.45 -0.90 -7.58
N LEU A 48 -7.91 -0.90 -6.32
CA LEU A 48 -8.99 -1.77 -5.84
C LEU A 48 -10.35 -1.41 -6.45
N LEU A 49 -10.64 -0.13 -6.68
CA LEU A 49 -11.87 0.32 -7.35
C LEU A 49 -11.86 -0.04 -8.85
N LEU A 50 -10.69 0.03 -9.51
CA LEU A 50 -10.53 -0.40 -10.90
C LEU A 50 -10.53 -1.93 -11.06
N ALA A 51 -10.05 -2.65 -10.04
CA ALA A 51 -10.06 -4.11 -9.97
C ALA A 51 -11.32 -4.67 -9.29
N ALA A 52 -12.31 -3.81 -9.00
CA ALA A 52 -13.56 -4.25 -8.40
C ALA A 52 -14.23 -5.25 -9.36
N PRO A 53 -14.72 -6.39 -8.85
CA PRO A 53 -15.41 -7.36 -9.68
C PRO A 53 -16.61 -6.68 -10.33
N THR A 54 -16.66 -6.75 -11.66
CA THR A 54 -17.84 -6.33 -12.42
C THR A 54 -18.81 -7.51 -12.43
N LEU A 55 -20.07 -7.24 -12.09
CA LEU A 55 -21.13 -8.23 -12.21
C LEU A 55 -21.36 -8.50 -13.69
N SER A 56 -21.40 -9.77 -14.08
CA SER A 56 -21.96 -10.16 -15.36
C SER A 56 -23.46 -9.90 -15.39
N ASP A 57 -24.06 -9.83 -16.58
CA ASP A 57 -25.50 -9.56 -16.73
C ASP A 57 -26.35 -10.61 -15.99
N ASP A 58 -25.92 -11.86 -15.96
CA ASP A 58 -26.61 -12.96 -15.26
C ASP A 58 -26.56 -12.76 -13.73
N GLU A 59 -25.39 -12.42 -13.19
CA GLU A 59 -25.22 -12.14 -11.76
C GLU A 59 -25.98 -10.88 -11.33
N PHE A 60 -26.07 -9.88 -12.22
CA PHE A 60 -26.85 -8.68 -11.99
C PHE A 60 -28.36 -8.97 -11.92
N GLN A 61 -28.88 -9.82 -12.82
CA GLN A 61 -30.29 -10.23 -12.77
C GLN A 61 -30.63 -11.06 -11.53
N GLU A 62 -29.71 -11.91 -11.08
CA GLU A 62 -29.89 -12.66 -9.84
C GLU A 62 -29.92 -11.73 -8.61
N TYR A 63 -29.03 -10.73 -8.58
CA TYR A 63 -29.04 -9.70 -7.54
C TYR A 63 -30.35 -8.89 -7.53
N GLU A 64 -30.84 -8.44 -8.68
CA GLU A 64 -32.11 -7.70 -8.78
C GLU A 64 -33.29 -8.53 -8.25
N LYS A 65 -33.39 -9.81 -8.63
CA LYS A 65 -34.44 -10.71 -8.12
C LYS A 65 -34.38 -10.89 -6.61
N ASN A 66 -33.18 -11.08 -6.05
CA ASN A 66 -33.00 -11.22 -4.61
C ASN A 66 -33.34 -9.92 -3.87
N ARG A 67 -32.97 -8.77 -4.44
CA ARG A 67 -33.28 -7.45 -3.88
C ARG A 67 -34.77 -7.15 -3.92
N GLU A 68 -35.44 -7.44 -5.03
CA GLU A 68 -36.90 -7.32 -5.14
C GLU A 68 -37.60 -8.22 -4.12
N TRP A 69 -37.15 -9.47 -3.97
CA TRP A 69 -37.66 -10.38 -2.95
C TRP A 69 -37.45 -9.85 -1.52
N MET A 70 -36.27 -9.32 -1.19
CA MET A 70 -35.99 -8.71 0.12
C MET A 70 -36.81 -7.44 0.36
N ASN A 71 -37.03 -6.61 -0.65
CA ASN A 71 -37.88 -5.41 -0.54
C ASN A 71 -39.37 -5.76 -0.37
N GLN A 72 -39.79 -6.93 -0.89
CA GLN A 72 -41.14 -7.47 -0.70
C GLN A 72 -41.32 -8.14 0.67
N TRP A 73 -40.23 -8.47 1.38
CA TRP A 73 -40.27 -8.75 2.81
C TRP A 73 -40.54 -7.45 3.57
N ASN A 74 -41.80 -7.02 3.56
CA ASN A 74 -42.32 -5.99 4.42
C ASN A 74 -41.95 -6.31 5.87
N VAL A 75 -41.22 -5.40 6.52
CA VAL A 75 -40.86 -5.44 7.95
C VAL A 75 -42.08 -5.16 8.83
N ASN A 76 -43.22 -5.77 8.53
CA ASN A 76 -44.51 -5.55 9.20
C ASN A 76 -45.15 -6.85 9.72
N ASP A 77 -44.35 -7.86 10.06
CA ASP A 77 -44.82 -9.03 10.84
C ASP A 77 -43.83 -9.38 11.97
N PHE A 78 -43.61 -8.42 12.88
CA PHE A 78 -43.16 -8.67 14.25
C PHE A 78 -43.98 -7.85 15.23
#